data_AF-A0A7V5M010-F1
#
_entry.id   AF-A0A7V5M010-F1
#
_cell.length_a   1.000
_cell.length_b   1.000
_cell.length_c   1.000
_cell.angle_alpha   90.00
_cell.angle_beta   90.00
_cell.angle_gamma   90.00
#
_symmetry.space_group_name_H-M   'P 1'
#
loop_
_entity.id
_entity.type
_entity.pdbx_description
1 polymer ?
#
loop_
_entity_poly.entity_id
_entity_poly.type
_entity_poly.pdbx_seq_one_letter_code
_entity_poly.pdbx_strand_id
1 'polypeptide(L)'
;MRIILRIIPLGICIVKNIDKLRIISVFLSVFTRGNPLHLPEIKIYNEIPGVEIYQTKKAYLESEVPLYFHGDAEIISSTPIHLEVIPKTLKA
;
A
#
# COMPACT_ATOMS: atom_id res chain seq x y z
N MET A 1 24.06 -19.83 -14.52
CA MET A 1 22.82 -19.72 -13.72
C MET A 1 22.41 -18.24 -13.72
N ARG A 2 21.40 -17.83 -14.50
CA ARG A 2 20.95 -16.42 -14.55
C ARG A 2 19.94 -16.19 -13.42
N ILE A 3 20.34 -15.49 -12.38
CA ILE A 3 19.42 -15.03 -11.34
C ILE A 3 18.66 -13.84 -11.92
N ILE A 4 17.41 -14.05 -12.32
CA ILE A 4 16.49 -12.97 -12.72
C ILE A 4 16.06 -12.27 -11.43
N LEU A 5 16.73 -11.16 -11.11
CA LEU A 5 16.44 -10.33 -9.94
C LEU A 5 15.11 -9.58 -10.14
N ARG A 6 14.03 -10.07 -9.51
CA ARG A 6 12.79 -9.29 -9.38
C ARG A 6 12.99 -8.22 -8.29
N ILE A 7 13.09 -6.96 -8.70
CA ILE A 7 12.95 -5.83 -7.77
C ILE A 7 11.49 -5.80 -7.32
N ILE A 8 11.24 -5.86 -6.02
CA ILE A 8 9.88 -5.72 -5.47
C ILE A 8 9.57 -4.22 -5.44
N PRO A 9 8.59 -3.73 -6.22
CA PRO A 9 8.21 -2.32 -6.22
C PRO A 9 7.41 -1.96 -4.95
N LEU A 10 7.38 -0.67 -4.62
CA LEU A 10 6.40 -0.11 -3.69
C LEU A 10 5.02 -0.20 -4.34
N GLY A 11 4.10 -0.94 -3.70
CA GLY A 11 2.69 -0.92 -4.04
C GLY A 11 2.00 0.26 -3.37
N ILE A 12 1.37 1.13 -4.16
CA ILE A 12 0.57 2.25 -3.67
C ILE A 12 -0.89 1.94 -3.98
N CYS A 13 -1.74 2.04 -2.95
CA CYS A 13 -3.18 1.89 -3.06
C CYS A 13 -3.83 3.21 -2.64
N ILE A 14 -4.55 3.85 -3.57
CA ILE A 14 -5.26 5.11 -3.34
C ILE A 14 -6.75 4.81 -3.38
N VAL A 15 -7.47 5.13 -2.29
CA VAL A 15 -8.91 4.94 -2.21
C VAL A 15 -9.59 6.31 -2.34
N LYS A 16 -10.24 6.57 -3.48
CA LYS A 16 -10.97 7.82 -3.74
C LYS A 16 -12.46 7.65 -3.45
N ASN A 17 -13.05 8.61 -2.75
CA ASN A 17 -14.50 8.79 -2.60
C ASN A 17 -15.29 7.49 -2.35
N ILE A 18 -14.87 6.72 -1.34
CA ILE A 18 -15.59 5.52 -0.90
C ILE A 18 -16.55 5.89 0.25
N ASP A 19 -17.80 5.44 0.15
CA ASP A 19 -18.79 5.58 1.22
C ASP A 19 -18.49 4.59 2.36
N LYS A 20 -18.86 4.97 3.60
CA LYS A 20 -18.56 4.19 4.81
C LYS A 20 -19.02 2.74 4.72
N LEU A 21 -20.18 2.48 4.10
CA LEU A 21 -20.74 1.14 3.94
C LEU A 21 -19.87 0.27 3.01
N ARG A 22 -19.29 0.87 1.96
CA ARG A 22 -18.36 0.16 1.07
C ARG A 22 -17.02 -0.13 1.74
N ILE A 23 -16.48 0.77 2.58
CA ILE A 23 -15.25 0.47 3.36
C ILE A 23 -15.45 -0.77 4.22
N ILE A 24 -16.59 -0.89 4.90
CA ILE A 24 -16.90 -2.05 5.74
C ILE A 24 -17.01 -3.32 4.89
N SER A 25 -17.69 -3.24 3.74
CA SER A 25 -17.79 -4.37 2.80
C SER A 25 -16.41 -4.84 2.30
N VAL A 26 -15.52 -3.91 1.99
CA VAL A 26 -14.12 -4.17 1.62
C VAL A 26 -13.35 -4.84 2.75
N PHE A 27 -13.43 -4.27 3.95
CA PHE A 27 -12.75 -4.82 5.11
C PHE A 27 -13.20 -6.25 5.35
N LEU A 28 -14.52 -6.50 5.36
CA LEU A 28 -15.08 -7.83 5.53
C LEU A 28 -14.67 -8.79 4.41
N SER A 29 -14.67 -8.37 3.14
CA SER A 29 -14.29 -9.27 2.03
C SER A 29 -12.80 -9.65 2.08
N VAL A 30 -11.91 -8.72 2.44
CA VAL A 30 -10.48 -8.97 2.66
C VAL A 30 -10.26 -9.88 3.86
N PHE A 31 -10.94 -9.60 4.98
CA PHE A 31 -10.74 -10.33 6.25
C PHE A 31 -11.35 -11.73 6.25
N THR A 32 -12.48 -11.93 5.53
CA THR A 32 -13.14 -13.25 5.43
C THR A 32 -12.52 -14.15 4.37
N ARG A 33 -11.90 -13.58 3.33
CA ARG A 33 -11.18 -14.34 2.29
C ARG A 33 -9.69 -14.47 2.56
N GLY A 34 -9.12 -13.60 3.40
CA GLY A 34 -7.73 -13.62 3.79
C GLY A 34 -7.47 -14.68 4.86
N ASN A 35 -6.69 -15.71 4.51
CA ASN A 35 -6.04 -16.54 5.52
C ASN A 35 -5.09 -15.61 6.30
N PRO A 36 -5.19 -15.46 7.64
CA PRO A 36 -4.46 -14.45 8.42
C PRO A 36 -2.93 -14.53 8.33
N LEU A 37 -2.41 -15.62 7.74
CA LEU A 37 -0.99 -15.83 7.46
C LEU A 37 -0.53 -15.34 6.08
N HIS A 38 -1.45 -14.90 5.21
CA HIS A 38 -1.14 -14.40 3.87
C HIS A 38 -1.55 -12.93 3.82
N LEU A 39 -0.55 -12.04 3.73
CA LEU A 39 -0.78 -10.64 3.38
C LEU A 39 -1.67 -10.61 2.13
N PRO A 40 -2.78 -9.84 2.14
CA PRO A 40 -3.66 -9.77 0.99
C PRO A 40 -2.84 -9.34 -0.22
N GLU A 41 -2.73 -10.21 -1.23
CA GLU A 41 -2.09 -9.84 -2.48
C GLU A 41 -2.78 -8.55 -2.97
N ILE A 42 -1.99 -7.61 -3.47
CA ILE A 42 -2.45 -6.31 -4.02
C ILE A 42 -3.69 -6.48 -4.93
N LYS A 43 -3.85 -7.66 -5.53
CA LYS A 43 -5.01 -8.08 -6.32
C LYS A 43 -6.37 -7.90 -5.62
N ILE A 44 -6.50 -8.09 -4.31
CA ILE A 44 -7.80 -7.95 -3.63
C ILE A 44 -8.31 -6.51 -3.69
N TYR A 45 -7.41 -5.53 -3.76
CA TYR A 45 -7.78 -4.13 -3.83
C TYR A 45 -8.28 -3.68 -5.21
N ASN A 46 -8.00 -4.43 -6.28
CA ASN A 46 -8.49 -4.12 -7.64
C ASN A 46 -10.01 -4.31 -7.80
N GLU A 47 -10.62 -5.11 -6.93
CA GLU A 47 -12.06 -5.39 -6.97
C GLU A 47 -12.90 -4.28 -6.31
N ILE A 48 -12.23 -3.28 -5.71
CA ILE A 48 -12.88 -2.23 -4.93
C ILE A 48 -13.16 -1.01 -5.80
N PRO A 49 -14.44 -0.59 -5.94
CA PRO A 49 -14.78 0.63 -6.66
C PRO A 49 -14.12 1.87 -6.05
N GLY A 50 -13.44 2.67 -6.88
CA GLY A 50 -12.75 3.88 -6.45
C GLY A 50 -11.32 3.66 -5.94
N VAL A 51 -10.81 2.43 -6.00
CA VAL A 51 -9.40 2.12 -5.71
C VAL A 51 -8.55 2.23 -6.97
N GLU A 52 -7.43 2.92 -6.85
CA GLU A 52 -6.39 2.99 -7.85
C GLU A 52 -5.10 2.38 -7.28
N ILE A 53 -4.49 1.47 -8.05
CA ILE A 53 -3.26 0.78 -7.64
C ILE A 53 -2.12 1.21 -8.56
N TYR A 54 -1.01 1.60 -7.95
CA TYR A 54 0.22 1.95 -8.64
C TYR A 54 1.39 1.13 -8.11
N GLN A 55 2.37 0.87 -8.98
CA GLN A 55 3.65 0.28 -8.61
C GLN A 55 4.76 1.24 -8.99
N THR A 56 5.61 1.58 -8.04
CA THR A 56 6.73 2.50 -8.27
C THR A 56 7.94 2.13 -7.44
N LYS A 57 9.08 2.73 -7.73
CA LYS A 57 10.27 2.68 -6.87
C LYS A 57 10.41 3.92 -5.99
N LYS A 58 9.77 5.02 -6.39
CA LYS A 58 9.82 6.32 -5.74
C LYS A 58 8.44 6.96 -5.73
N ALA A 59 8.09 7.59 -4.63
CA ALA A 59 6.83 8.32 -4.49
C ALA A 59 7.08 9.62 -3.74
N TYR A 60 6.40 10.68 -4.19
CA TYR A 60 6.35 11.95 -3.49
C TYR A 60 4.88 12.23 -3.17
N LEU A 61 4.58 12.45 -1.90
CA LEU A 61 3.23 12.70 -1.40
C LEU A 61 3.20 14.08 -0.76
N GLU A 62 2.27 14.90 -1.23
CA GLU A 62 2.02 16.25 -0.73
C GLU A 62 0.51 16.43 -0.57
N SER A 63 0.12 17.28 0.38
CA SER A 63 -1.27 17.58 0.67
C SER A 63 -1.42 19.02 1.15
N GLU A 64 -2.57 19.61 0.90
CA GLU A 64 -2.89 20.99 1.31
C GLU A 64 -2.90 21.15 2.84
N VAL A 65 -3.29 20.08 3.55
CA VAL A 65 -3.24 19.99 5.01
C VAL A 65 -2.26 18.89 5.44
N PRO A 66 -1.53 19.03 6.56
CA PRO A 66 -0.64 17.98 7.03
C PRO A 66 -1.38 16.67 7.30
N LEU A 67 -0.92 15.58 6.68
CA LEU A 67 -1.41 14.22 6.92
C LEU A 67 -0.32 13.40 7.59
N TYR A 68 -0.67 12.71 8.68
CA TYR A 68 0.28 11.84 9.39
C TYR A 68 0.56 10.57 8.62
N PHE A 69 1.84 10.20 8.57
CA PHE A 69 2.29 8.97 7.97
C PHE A 69 2.63 7.95 9.04
N HIS A 70 1.91 6.84 8.97
CA HIS A 70 2.08 5.69 9.82
C HIS A 70 3.01 4.68 9.13
N GLY A 71 4.20 4.45 9.69
CA GLY A 71 5.12 3.39 9.28
C GLY A 71 5.19 2.35 10.39
N ASP A 72 5.00 1.06 10.06
CA ASP A 72 5.04 -0.05 11.02
C ASP A 72 4.22 0.19 12.30
N ALA A 73 3.01 0.74 12.14
CA ALA A 73 2.05 1.11 13.18
C ALA A 73 2.41 2.34 14.05
N GLU A 74 3.55 3.01 13.81
CA GLU A 74 3.93 4.24 14.50
C GLU A 74 3.82 5.46 13.57
N ILE A 75 3.48 6.63 14.12
CA ILE A 75 3.57 7.89 13.38
C ILE A 75 5.03 8.29 13.31
N ILE A 76 5.60 8.31 12.10
CA ILE A 76 7.02 8.61 11.90
C ILE A 76 7.27 9.93 11.16
N SER A 77 6.25 10.49 10.49
CA SER A 77 6.34 11.79 9.79
C SER A 77 4.95 12.35 9.43
N SER A 78 4.94 13.50 8.75
CA SER A 78 3.76 14.09 8.12
C SER A 78 4.10 14.61 6.73
N THR A 79 3.10 14.75 5.84
CA THR A 79 3.30 15.35 4.52
C THR A 79 3.95 16.75 4.59
N PRO A 80 4.84 17.10 3.64
CA PRO A 80 5.23 16.32 2.46
C PRO A 80 6.21 15.17 2.77
N ILE A 81 6.09 14.07 2.04
CA ILE A 81 6.89 12.84 2.25
C ILE A 81 7.46 12.34 0.92
N HIS A 82 8.72 11.90 0.97
CA HIS A 82 9.37 11.18 -0.12
C HIS A 82 9.68 9.74 0.31
N LEU A 83 9.20 8.77 -0.48
CA LEU A 83 9.42 7.35 -0.27
C LEU A 83 10.30 6.80 -1.39
N GLU A 84 11.33 6.03 -1.03
CA GLU A 84 12.21 5.36 -1.98
C GLU A 84 12.48 3.92 -1.54
N VAL A 85 12.26 2.96 -2.45
CA VAL A 85 12.62 1.56 -2.21
C VAL A 85 14.11 1.38 -2.47
N ILE A 86 14.85 1.14 -1.39
CA ILE A 86 16.28 0.79 -1.46
C ILE A 86 16.39 -0.74 -1.58
N PRO A 87 16.81 -1.28 -2.75
CA PRO A 87 16.88 -2.72 -2.93
C PRO A 87 18.04 -3.31 -2.12
N LYS A 88 17.82 -4.49 -1.53
CA LYS A 88 18.84 -5.28 -0.82
C LYS A 88 19.46 -4.60 0.42
N THR A 89 18.72 -3.69 1.07
CA THR A 89 19.15 -3.06 2.33
C THR A 89 19.28 -4.08 3.46
N LEU A 90 18.35 -5.03 3.52
CA LEU A 90 18.36 -6.11 4.51
C LEU A 90 18.83 -7.41 3.84
N LYS A 91 19.65 -8.18 4.56
CA LYS A 91 19.96 -9.56 4.17
C LYS A 91 18.74 -10.42 4.51
N ALA A 92 18.29 -11.20 3.53
CA ALA A 92 17.26 -12.21 3.70
C ALA A 92 17.79 -13.39 4.51
#